data_AF-A0A960M9M8-F1
#
_entry.id   AF-A0A960M9M8-F1
#
_cell.length_a   1.000
_cell.length_b   1.000
_cell.length_c   1.000
_cell.angle_alpha   90.00
_cell.angle_beta   90.00
_cell.angle_gamma   90.00
#
_symmetry.space_group_name_H-M   'P 1'
#
loop_
_entity.id
_entity.type
_entity.pdbx_description
1 polymer ?
#
loop_
_entity_poly.entity_id
_entity_poly.type
_entity_poly.pdbx_seq_one_letter_code
_entity_poly.pdbx_strand_id
1 'polypeptide(L)'
;FLLSIGMDDAFSPSADFSGITGAKNIYISDAFHESYVKIDEEGIFAAAASGVQFNLKSTLPDQAPKPFNANHPFFYCIADLKTKLLLFMGVVNDPSTSYKEENPQ
;
A
#
# COMPACT_ATOMS: atom_id res chain seq x y z
N PHE A 1 14.36 1.57 11.59
CA PHE A 1 14.21 0.65 10.44
C PHE A 1 15.39 0.73 9.49
N LEU A 2 15.71 1.92 8.95
CA LEU A 2 16.80 2.06 7.97
C LEU A 2 18.19 1.63 8.51
N LEU A 3 18.51 1.98 9.76
CA LEU A 3 19.71 1.48 10.46
C LEU A 3 19.73 -0.06 10.54
N SER A 4 18.62 -0.68 10.96
CA SER A 4 18.55 -2.15 11.11
C SER A 4 18.66 -2.93 9.80
N ILE A 5 18.48 -2.27 8.64
CA ILE A 5 18.68 -2.88 7.32
C ILE A 5 20.04 -2.48 6.69
N GLY A 6 20.94 -1.85 7.47
CA GLY A 6 22.33 -1.59 7.09
C GLY A 6 22.60 -0.19 6.52
N MET A 7 21.69 0.77 6.66
CA MET A 7 21.91 2.15 6.22
C MET A 7 22.46 3.00 7.38
N ASP A 8 23.57 2.59 7.98
CA ASP A 8 24.13 3.25 9.18
C ASP A 8 24.90 4.54 8.85
N ASP A 9 25.73 4.50 7.81
CA ASP A 9 26.63 5.61 7.45
C ASP A 9 25.87 6.92 7.24
N ALA A 10 24.71 6.86 6.57
CA ALA A 10 23.88 8.02 6.23
C ALA A 10 23.34 8.78 7.46
N PHE A 11 23.22 8.11 8.61
CA PHE A 11 22.73 8.68 9.88
C PHE A 11 23.85 8.93 10.89
N SER A 12 25.11 8.78 10.46
CA SER A 12 26.28 8.94 11.32
C SER A 12 27.03 10.24 11.00
N PRO A 13 27.81 10.81 11.93
CA PRO A 13 28.68 11.95 11.63
C PRO A 13 29.73 11.69 10.54
N SER A 14 29.98 10.43 10.18
CA SER A 14 30.86 10.03 9.08
C SER A 14 30.20 10.06 7.70
N ALA A 15 28.91 10.39 7.59
CA ALA A 15 28.21 10.49 6.31
C ALA A 15 28.91 11.46 5.33
N ASP A 16 28.98 11.08 4.06
CA ASP A 16 29.48 11.95 3.00
C ASP A 16 28.34 12.36 2.04
N PHE A 17 27.71 13.49 2.36
CA PHE A 17 26.72 14.15 1.49
C PHE A 17 27.31 15.36 0.74
N SER A 18 28.63 15.39 0.52
CA SER A 18 29.28 16.50 -0.20
C SER A 18 28.77 16.67 -1.64
N GLY A 19 28.20 15.62 -2.25
CA GLY A 19 27.51 15.72 -3.55
C GLY A 19 26.22 16.57 -3.54
N ILE A 20 25.66 16.85 -2.36
CA ILE A 20 24.44 17.68 -2.20
C ILE A 20 24.82 19.11 -1.81
N THR A 21 25.69 19.28 -0.81
CA THR A 21 25.96 20.60 -0.20
C THR A 21 27.39 21.09 -0.36
N GLY A 22 28.30 20.26 -0.86
CA GLY A 22 29.75 20.54 -0.89
C GLY A 22 30.45 20.40 0.48
N ALA A 23 29.70 20.15 1.55
CA ALA A 23 30.23 20.02 2.91
C ALA A 23 30.13 18.57 3.41
N LYS A 24 31.05 18.16 4.32
CA LYS A 24 31.12 16.82 4.91
C LYS A 24 30.70 16.75 6.38
N ASN A 25 29.94 17.75 6.83
CA ASN A 25 29.51 17.90 8.23
C ASN A 25 27.99 17.79 8.39
N ILE A 26 27.31 17.15 7.45
CA ILE A 26 25.88 16.91 7.47
C ILE A 26 25.60 15.41 7.43
N TYR A 27 24.55 14.99 8.12
CA TYR A 27 24.06 13.61 8.15
C TYR A 27 22.55 13.63 8.39
N ILE A 28 21.88 12.50 8.14
CA ILE A 28 20.44 12.38 8.36
C ILE A 28 20.20 12.23 9.87
N SER A 29 19.39 13.12 10.46
CA SER A 29 18.95 12.95 11.85
C SER A 29 17.77 11.98 11.92
N ASP A 30 16.74 12.22 11.12
CA ASP A 30 15.51 11.45 11.07
C ASP A 30 14.97 11.35 9.65
N ALA A 31 14.23 10.28 9.37
CA ALA A 31 13.51 10.08 8.13
C ALA A 31 12.08 9.63 8.44
N PHE A 32 11.10 10.39 7.96
CA PHE A 32 9.69 10.14 8.19
C PHE A 32 9.01 9.70 6.89
N HIS A 33 8.11 8.72 7.00
CA HIS A 33 7.26 8.27 5.89
C HIS A 33 5.84 8.06 6.41
N GLU A 34 4.89 8.73 5.78
CA GLU A 34 3.47 8.61 6.05
C GLU A 34 2.75 8.32 4.74
N SER A 35 1.79 7.40 4.78
CA SER A 35 1.04 6.98 3.60
C SER A 35 -0.40 6.66 3.98
N TYR A 36 -1.33 7.03 3.10
CA TYR A 36 -2.76 6.76 3.27
C TYR A 36 -3.30 5.98 2.08
N VAL A 37 -4.09 4.94 2.35
CA VAL A 37 -4.79 4.14 1.34
C VAL A 37 -6.27 4.14 1.68
N LYS A 38 -7.09 4.71 0.78
CA LYS A 38 -8.54 4.63 0.84
C LYS A 38 -9.03 3.56 -0.11
N ILE A 39 -9.91 2.70 0.38
CA ILE A 39 -10.62 1.72 -0.43
C ILE A 39 -12.10 2.03 -0.25
N ASP A 40 -12.77 2.34 -1.34
CA ASP A 40 -14.22 2.49 -1.42
C ASP A 40 -14.75 1.76 -2.66
N GLU A 41 -16.06 1.58 -2.75
CA GLU A 41 -16.72 0.89 -3.86
C GLU A 41 -16.59 1.67 -5.19
N GLU A 42 -16.37 2.97 -5.10
CA GLU A 42 -16.14 3.85 -6.25
C GLU A 42 -14.74 3.65 -6.83
N GLY A 43 -13.79 3.22 -5.99
CA GLY A 43 -12.35 3.35 -6.17
C GLY A 43 -11.70 2.57 -7.31
N ILE A 44 -12.46 1.85 -8.15
CA ILE A 44 -12.13 1.30 -9.49
C ILE A 44 -13.36 0.56 -10.11
N PHE A 45 -14.40 0.23 -9.32
CA PHE A 45 -15.46 -0.74 -9.68
C PHE A 45 -16.89 -0.21 -9.89
N ALA A 46 -17.18 1.09 -9.84
CA ALA A 46 -18.46 1.57 -10.38
C ALA A 46 -18.59 1.26 -11.90
N ALA A 47 -17.47 1.17 -12.62
CA ALA A 47 -17.42 0.86 -14.06
C ALA A 47 -17.63 -0.63 -14.43
N ALA A 48 -17.41 -1.57 -13.51
CA ALA A 48 -17.61 -3.01 -13.77
C ALA A 48 -18.92 -3.56 -13.17
N ALA A 49 -19.58 -2.81 -12.28
CA ALA A 49 -20.88 -3.16 -11.69
C ALA A 49 -22.09 -2.91 -12.62
N SER A 50 -21.90 -2.34 -13.81
CA SER A 50 -22.97 -2.20 -14.82
C SER A 50 -23.04 -3.43 -15.74
N GLY A 51 -23.32 -4.60 -15.16
CA GLY A 51 -23.55 -5.84 -15.91
C GLY A 51 -24.78 -6.55 -15.39
N VAL A 52 -25.91 -6.38 -16.09
CA VAL A 52 -27.18 -7.07 -15.80
C VAL A 52 -26.94 -8.58 -15.62
N GLN A 53 -27.31 -9.14 -14.46
CA GLN A 53 -27.15 -10.56 -14.18
C GLN A 53 -28.30 -11.36 -14.80
N PHE A 54 -28.08 -11.94 -15.98
CA PHE A 54 -29.00 -12.92 -16.56
C PHE A 54 -28.77 -14.29 -15.92
N ASN A 55 -29.75 -14.78 -15.16
CA ASN A 55 -29.79 -16.18 -14.73
C ASN A 55 -30.19 -17.07 -15.92
N LEU A 56 -29.23 -17.47 -16.76
CA LEU A 56 -29.46 -18.59 -17.68
C LEU A 56 -29.32 -19.91 -16.92
N LYS A 57 -30.42 -20.65 -16.84
CA LYS A 57 -30.42 -22.07 -16.41
C LYS A 57 -29.61 -22.86 -17.44
N SER A 58 -28.35 -23.14 -17.15
CA SER A 58 -27.53 -24.08 -17.94
C SER A 58 -26.99 -25.18 -17.03
N THR A 59 -27.19 -26.41 -17.47
CA THR A 59 -26.61 -27.64 -16.93
C THR A 59 -25.14 -27.72 -17.35
N LEU A 60 -24.23 -27.16 -16.55
CA LEU A 60 -22.79 -27.37 -16.67
C LEU A 60 -22.21 -27.77 -15.30
N PRO A 61 -21.17 -28.62 -15.24
CA PRO A 61 -20.69 -29.17 -13.98
C PRO A 61 -20.06 -28.09 -13.09
N ASP A 62 -20.78 -27.79 -12.01
CA ASP A 62 -20.35 -27.54 -10.62
C ASP A 62 -18.87 -27.18 -10.36
N GLN A 63 -18.44 -26.01 -10.80
CA GLN A 63 -17.40 -25.27 -10.09
C GLN A 63 -17.82 -23.80 -10.02
N ALA A 64 -18.82 -23.51 -9.18
CA ALA A 64 -19.08 -22.15 -8.76
C ALA A 64 -17.75 -21.54 -8.25
N PRO A 65 -17.42 -20.28 -8.62
CA PRO A 65 -16.22 -19.64 -8.12
C PRO A 65 -16.25 -19.68 -6.59
N LYS A 66 -15.14 -20.13 -5.99
CA LYS A 66 -15.04 -20.16 -4.53
C LYS A 66 -15.19 -18.73 -4.02
N PRO A 67 -16.08 -18.48 -3.03
CA PRO A 67 -16.22 -17.15 -2.47
C PRO A 67 -14.92 -16.74 -1.80
N PHE A 68 -14.47 -15.52 -2.09
CA PHE A 68 -13.40 -14.85 -1.34
C PHE A 68 -14.04 -13.96 -0.29
N ASN A 69 -13.72 -14.20 0.99
CA ASN A 69 -14.26 -13.44 2.10
C ASN A 69 -13.12 -12.87 2.95
N ALA A 70 -12.83 -11.58 2.78
CA ALA A 70 -11.82 -10.83 3.55
C ALA A 70 -12.39 -10.34 4.89
N ASN A 71 -12.91 -11.25 5.70
CA ASN A 71 -13.52 -10.97 7.01
C ASN A 71 -12.60 -11.22 8.22
N HIS A 72 -11.30 -11.29 7.98
CA HIS A 72 -10.23 -11.54 8.96
C HIS A 72 -8.93 -10.87 8.45
N PRO A 73 -7.88 -10.74 9.27
CA PRO A 73 -6.67 -10.04 8.85
C PRO A 73 -6.12 -10.53 7.51
N PHE A 74 -5.86 -9.60 6.60
CA PHE A 74 -5.39 -9.90 5.25
C PHE A 74 -4.25 -8.98 4.82
N PHE A 75 -3.38 -9.50 3.96
CA PHE A 75 -2.35 -8.73 3.30
C PHE A 75 -2.89 -8.10 2.01
N TYR A 76 -2.46 -6.89 1.69
CA TYR A 76 -2.74 -6.23 0.42
C TYR A 76 -1.46 -5.68 -0.23
N CYS A 77 -1.50 -5.56 -1.55
CA CYS A 77 -0.52 -4.82 -2.32
C CYS A 77 -1.18 -4.06 -3.46
N ILE A 78 -0.65 -2.87 -3.75
CA ILE A 78 -0.96 -2.09 -4.94
C ILE A 78 0.32 -2.07 -5.76
N ALA A 79 0.27 -2.60 -6.97
CA ALA A 79 1.44 -2.74 -7.83
C ALA A 79 1.13 -2.27 -9.25
N ASP A 80 2.12 -1.65 -9.88
CA ASP A 80 2.10 -1.41 -11.32
C ASP A 80 2.55 -2.70 -12.04
N LEU A 81 1.61 -3.33 -12.74
CA LEU A 81 1.86 -4.59 -13.45
C LEU A 81 2.74 -4.43 -14.69
N LYS A 82 2.92 -3.23 -15.24
CA LYS A 82 3.81 -2.99 -16.38
C LYS A 82 5.26 -2.94 -15.94
N THR A 83 5.55 -2.12 -14.93
CA THR A 83 6.91 -1.94 -14.39
C THR A 83 7.29 -2.98 -13.34
N LYS A 84 6.31 -3.75 -12.85
CA LYS A 84 6.45 -4.68 -11.71
C LYS A 84 6.83 -3.99 -10.40
N LEU A 85 6.54 -2.70 -10.28
CA LEU A 85 6.81 -1.93 -9.07
C LEU A 85 5.69 -2.11 -8.04
N LEU A 86 6.10 -2.32 -6.80
CA LEU A 86 5.21 -2.32 -5.64
C LEU A 86 5.04 -0.88 -5.15
N LEU A 87 3.83 -0.35 -5.27
CA LEU A 87 3.51 1.03 -4.88
C LEU A 87 3.13 1.11 -3.40
N PHE A 88 2.28 0.17 -2.96
CA PHE A 88 1.87 0.05 -1.56
C PHE A 88 1.81 -1.42 -1.17
N MET A 89 2.08 -1.70 0.10
CA MET A 89 1.86 -3.01 0.71
C MET A 89 1.52 -2.83 2.19
N GLY A 90 0.73 -3.75 2.73
CA GLY A 90 0.38 -3.69 4.14
C GLY A 90 -0.49 -4.84 4.58
N VAL A 91 -0.85 -4.82 5.85
CA VAL A 91 -1.78 -5.77 6.47
C VAL A 91 -2.94 -4.97 7.03
N VAL A 92 -4.16 -5.34 6.65
CA VAL A 92 -5.38 -4.85 7.30
C VAL A 92 -5.69 -5.80 8.43
N ASN A 93 -5.46 -5.37 9.67
CA ASN A 93 -5.81 -6.15 10.86
C ASN A 93 -7.27 -5.97 11.25
N ASP A 94 -7.78 -4.73 11.14
CA ASP A 94 -9.16 -4.35 11.44
C ASP A 94 -9.62 -3.28 10.44
N PRO A 95 -10.58 -3.55 9.54
CA PRO A 95 -11.07 -2.58 8.57
C PRO A 95 -12.10 -1.59 9.15
N SER A 96 -12.55 -1.78 10.39
CA SER A 96 -13.53 -0.89 11.03
C SER A 96 -12.93 0.41 11.56
N THR A 97 -11.59 0.48 11.64
CA THR A 97 -10.88 1.69 12.05
C THR A 97 -10.85 2.70 10.91
N SER A 98 -11.57 3.81 11.07
CA SER A 98 -11.47 4.94 10.16
C SER A 98 -10.31 5.85 10.53
N TYR A 99 -9.55 6.29 9.52
CA TYR A 99 -8.65 7.42 9.70
C TYR A 99 -9.49 8.65 10.02
N LYS A 100 -9.20 9.30 11.15
CA LYS A 100 -9.73 10.63 11.45
C LYS A 100 -8.71 11.61 10.92
N GLU A 101 -9.07 12.41 9.91
CA GLU A 101 -8.30 13.60 9.58
C GLU A 101 -8.19 14.45 10.85
N GLU A 102 -7.02 14.41 11.50
CA GLU A 102 -6.66 15.47 12.43
C GLU A 102 -6.49 16.72 11.58
N ASN A 103 -7.44 17.63 11.73
CA ASN A 103 -7.48 18.94 11.09
C ASN A 103 -6.11 19.62 11.25
N PRO A 104 -5.31 19.81 10.18
CA PRO A 104 -4.11 20.62 10.30
C PRO A 104 -4.56 22.05 10.61
N GLN A 105 -4.18 22.54 11.79
CA GLN A 105 -4.22 23.98 12.11
C GLN A 105 -3.23 24.71 11.21
#